data_AF-W2CZD2-F1
#
_entry.id   AF-W2CZD2-F1
#
_cell.length_a   1.000
_cell.length_b   1.000
_cell.length_c   1.000
_cell.angle_alpha   90.00
_cell.angle_beta   90.00
_cell.angle_gamma   90.00
#
_symmetry.space_group_name_H-M   'P 1'
#
loop_
_entity.id
_entity.type
_entity.pdbx_description
1 polymer ?
#
loop_
_entity_poly.entity_id
_entity_poly.type
_entity_poly.pdbx_seq_one_letter_code
_entity_poly.pdbx_strand_id
1 'polypeptide(L)'
;THLHFDHCGGTTRMDDLGRIVATYPRARVHVSRAQLDACAAPNALEKDSFSTEHIDAIRHAGLLSPIDTFETVPVTKYLSEGDTVRFGQSELQVLATPGHSPGSLSFYASQDGFVLSGDALFEGSIGRTDLWGGDLRTLITAIREKLLTLPDATVVYSGHGPATTVGIEKNENPYL
;
A
#
# COMPACT_ATOMS: atom_id res chain seq x y z
N THR A 1 -1.11 -1.60 3.08
CA THR A 1 -1.91 -1.27 1.87
C THR A 1 -1.55 -2.21 0.74
N HIS A 2 -0.26 -2.35 0.39
CA HIS A 2 0.26 -3.36 -0.53
C HIS A 2 1.75 -3.65 -0.22
N LEU A 3 2.46 -4.38 -1.09
CA LEU A 3 3.84 -4.87 -0.84
C LEU A 3 4.90 -4.29 -1.78
N HIS A 4 4.69 -3.11 -2.37
CA HIS A 4 5.81 -2.40 -3.00
C HIS A 4 6.81 -1.93 -1.94
N PHE A 5 8.08 -1.81 -2.35
CA PHE A 5 9.21 -1.63 -1.44
C PHE A 5 9.10 -0.34 -0.61
N ASP A 6 8.51 0.70 -1.16
CA ASP A 6 8.26 1.99 -0.53
C ASP A 6 7.13 1.95 0.51
N HIS A 7 6.35 0.88 0.56
CA HIS A 7 5.30 0.65 1.56
C HIS A 7 5.65 -0.41 2.60
N CYS A 8 6.46 -1.41 2.24
CA CYS A 8 6.81 -2.52 3.14
C CYS A 8 8.31 -2.69 3.41
N GLY A 9 9.18 -1.93 2.74
CA GLY A 9 10.64 -2.07 2.85
C GLY A 9 11.20 -1.73 4.23
N GLY A 10 10.50 -0.91 5.02
CA GLY A 10 10.89 -0.58 6.40
C GLY A 10 10.57 -1.67 7.44
N THR A 11 10.02 -2.82 7.04
CA THR A 11 9.63 -3.89 7.98
C THR A 11 10.82 -4.69 8.52
N THR A 12 11.95 -4.68 7.81
CA THR A 12 13.21 -5.28 8.23
C THR A 12 14.32 -4.23 8.30
N ARG A 13 15.36 -4.51 9.08
CA ARG A 13 16.56 -3.69 9.20
C ARG A 13 17.78 -4.57 9.43
N MET A 14 18.96 -4.01 9.22
CA MET A 14 20.21 -4.62 9.65
C MET A 14 20.48 -4.31 11.13
N ASP A 15 20.94 -5.28 11.90
CA ASP A 15 21.45 -5.06 13.27
C ASP A 15 22.96 -4.83 13.29
N ASP A 16 23.52 -4.54 14.48
CA ASP A 16 24.94 -4.24 14.65
C ASP A 16 25.88 -5.41 14.30
N LEU A 17 25.31 -6.62 14.15
CA LEU A 17 26.02 -7.84 13.77
C LEU A 17 25.86 -8.16 12.28
N GLY A 18 25.26 -7.25 11.49
CA GLY A 18 25.04 -7.44 10.07
C GLY A 18 23.91 -8.40 9.73
N ARG A 19 23.06 -8.76 10.70
CA ARG A 19 21.94 -9.69 10.50
C ARG A 19 20.70 -8.90 10.12
N ILE A 20 19.86 -9.49 9.26
CA ILE A 20 18.53 -8.98 8.98
C ILE A 20 17.65 -9.35 10.17
N VAL A 21 16.90 -8.38 10.67
CA VAL A 21 15.95 -8.57 11.77
C VAL A 21 14.70 -7.76 11.50
N ALA A 22 13.57 -8.15 12.09
CA ALA A 22 12.36 -7.34 12.06
C ALA A 22 12.62 -5.97 12.72
N THR A 23 12.25 -4.88 12.05
CA THR A 23 12.32 -3.51 12.61
C THR A 23 11.42 -3.39 13.84
N TYR A 24 10.25 -4.04 13.78
CA TYR A 24 9.24 -4.02 14.83
C TYR A 24 8.94 -5.45 15.31
N PRO A 25 9.78 -6.05 16.16
CA PRO A 25 9.69 -7.49 16.49
C PRO A 25 8.43 -7.87 17.29
N ARG A 26 7.70 -6.89 17.83
CA ARG A 26 6.45 -7.09 18.56
C ARG A 26 5.21 -6.68 17.75
N ALA A 27 5.38 -6.18 16.53
CA ALA A 27 4.27 -5.77 15.69
C ALA A 27 3.54 -7.00 15.14
N ARG A 28 2.22 -6.87 14.98
CA ARG A 28 1.42 -7.79 14.19
C ARG A 28 1.41 -7.30 12.75
N VAL A 29 1.77 -8.17 11.81
CA VAL A 29 1.81 -7.84 10.38
C VAL A 29 0.58 -8.42 9.71
N HIS A 30 -0.23 -7.57 9.10
CA HIS A 30 -1.43 -7.98 8.38
C HIS A 30 -1.28 -7.65 6.89
N VAL A 31 -1.67 -8.57 6.02
CA VAL A 31 -1.57 -8.41 4.56
C VAL A 31 -2.73 -9.10 3.87
N SER A 32 -3.06 -8.67 2.65
CA SER A 32 -3.95 -9.46 1.80
C SER A 32 -3.26 -10.75 1.36
N ARG A 33 -3.98 -11.88 1.41
CA ARG A 33 -3.49 -13.15 0.85
C ARG A 33 -3.16 -12.98 -0.62
N ALA A 34 -4.06 -12.34 -1.38
CA ALA A 34 -3.87 -12.12 -2.81
C ALA A 34 -2.60 -11.33 -3.09
N GLN A 35 -2.26 -10.32 -2.29
CA GLN A 35 -1.01 -9.56 -2.45
C GLN A 35 0.23 -10.42 -2.17
N LEU A 36 0.20 -11.26 -1.13
CA LEU A 36 1.34 -12.12 -0.81
C LEU A 36 1.57 -13.20 -1.88
N ASP A 37 0.50 -13.85 -2.32
CA ASP A 37 0.56 -14.87 -3.38
C ASP A 37 1.08 -14.26 -4.68
N ALA A 38 0.70 -13.01 -4.92
CA ALA A 38 1.16 -12.24 -6.05
C ALA A 38 2.69 -12.01 -5.97
N CYS A 39 3.20 -11.49 -4.85
CA CYS A 39 4.64 -11.27 -4.66
C CYS A 39 5.50 -12.55 -4.64
N ALA A 40 4.90 -13.73 -4.43
CA ALA A 40 5.64 -15.00 -4.41
C ALA A 40 6.00 -15.54 -5.80
N ALA A 41 5.49 -14.95 -6.88
CA ALA A 41 5.75 -15.37 -8.26
C ALA A 41 6.09 -14.18 -9.19
N PRO A 42 7.19 -13.44 -8.91
CA PRO A 42 7.50 -12.25 -9.66
C PRO A 42 7.98 -12.56 -11.10
N ASN A 43 7.62 -11.73 -12.08
CA ASN A 43 8.07 -11.86 -13.48
C ASN A 43 9.29 -10.97 -13.78
N ALA A 44 9.84 -11.08 -15.00
CA ALA A 44 11.09 -10.41 -15.39
C ALA A 44 11.06 -8.87 -15.28
N LEU A 45 9.89 -8.22 -15.30
CA LEU A 45 9.75 -6.76 -15.17
C LEU A 45 9.93 -6.26 -13.73
N GLU A 46 9.77 -7.13 -12.73
CA GLU A 46 10.00 -6.76 -11.33
C GLU A 46 11.49 -6.67 -10.99
N LYS A 47 12.38 -7.33 -11.75
CA LYS A 47 13.83 -7.06 -11.64
C LYS A 47 14.14 -5.56 -11.79
N ASP A 48 13.36 -4.85 -12.61
CA ASP A 48 13.54 -3.42 -12.88
C ASP A 48 12.68 -2.49 -12.01
N SER A 49 11.66 -3.01 -11.30
CA SER A 49 11.05 -2.23 -10.19
C SER A 49 12.04 -2.01 -9.04
N PHE A 50 13.11 -2.81 -9.01
CA PHE A 50 14.34 -2.64 -8.23
C PHE A 50 15.50 -2.14 -9.11
N SER A 51 15.25 -1.32 -10.13
CA SER A 51 16.34 -0.81 -10.97
C SER A 51 17.41 -0.17 -10.09
N THR A 52 18.67 -0.48 -10.41
CA THR A 52 19.83 0.06 -9.69
C THR A 52 19.76 1.58 -9.60
N GLU A 53 19.19 2.27 -10.60
CA GLU A 53 19.03 3.74 -10.59
C GLU A 53 18.13 4.27 -9.46
N HIS A 54 16.97 3.64 -9.19
CA HIS A 54 16.11 4.06 -8.07
C HIS A 54 16.74 3.72 -6.71
N ILE A 55 17.39 2.56 -6.64
CA ILE A 55 18.14 2.12 -5.47
C ILE A 55 19.35 3.03 -5.22
N ASP A 56 20.02 3.49 -6.27
CA ASP A 56 21.18 4.36 -6.21
C ASP A 56 20.79 5.74 -5.70
N ALA A 57 19.65 6.29 -6.11
CA ALA A 57 19.16 7.54 -5.52
C ALA A 57 19.00 7.43 -3.99
N ILE A 58 18.46 6.31 -3.52
CA ILE A 58 18.32 6.02 -2.08
C ILE A 58 19.70 5.86 -1.41
N ARG A 59 20.63 5.13 -2.03
CA ARG A 59 22.02 4.98 -1.55
C ARG A 59 22.75 6.32 -1.47
N HIS A 60 22.64 7.15 -2.50
CA HIS A 60 23.29 8.46 -2.58
C HIS A 60 22.72 9.47 -1.57
N ALA A 61 21.44 9.36 -1.22
CA ALA A 61 20.85 10.16 -0.16
C ALA A 61 21.45 9.84 1.23
N GLY A 62 22.09 8.67 1.40
CA GLY A 62 22.69 8.24 2.66
C GLY A 62 21.67 7.95 3.77
N LEU A 63 20.37 7.91 3.44
CA LEU A 63 19.29 7.73 4.40
C LEU A 63 18.95 6.26 4.63
N LEU A 64 19.11 5.41 3.61
CA LEU A 64 18.81 3.98 3.67
C LEU A 64 19.88 3.19 2.93
N SER A 65 20.20 2.00 3.44
CA SER A 65 21.02 1.02 2.75
C SER A 65 20.13 -0.15 2.32
N PRO A 66 19.95 -0.39 1.01
CA PRO A 66 19.18 -1.51 0.52
C PRO A 66 19.83 -2.81 0.94
N ILE A 67 19.01 -3.77 1.34
CA ILE A 67 19.43 -5.11 1.71
C ILE A 67 19.04 -6.04 0.54
N ASP A 68 20.03 -6.54 -0.21
CA ASP A 68 19.83 -7.41 -1.39
C ASP A 68 19.41 -8.85 -1.03
N THR A 69 18.82 -9.04 0.15
CA THR A 69 18.39 -10.33 0.67
C THR A 69 16.99 -10.20 1.28
N PHE A 70 16.14 -11.18 1.01
CA PHE A 70 14.76 -11.18 1.47
C PHE A 70 14.63 -12.08 2.69
N GLU A 71 14.41 -11.48 3.85
CA GLU A 71 13.87 -12.18 5.01
C GLU A 71 12.45 -11.68 5.25
N THR A 72 11.48 -12.59 5.34
CA THR A 72 10.08 -12.22 5.48
C THR A 72 9.73 -12.07 6.95
N VAL A 73 9.07 -10.95 7.30
CA VAL A 73 8.44 -10.82 8.61
C VAL A 73 7.20 -11.73 8.63
N PRO A 74 7.01 -12.59 9.64
CA PRO A 74 5.87 -13.49 9.69
C PRO A 74 4.53 -12.74 9.62
N VAL A 75 3.70 -13.11 8.66
CA VAL A 75 2.33 -12.60 8.56
C VAL A 75 1.51 -13.12 9.73
N THR A 76 0.92 -12.21 10.49
CA THR A 76 0.06 -12.53 11.64
C THR A 76 -1.37 -12.85 11.22
N LYS A 77 -1.93 -12.09 10.25
CA LYS A 77 -3.30 -12.30 9.76
C LYS A 77 -3.41 -11.93 8.28
N TYR A 78 -4.19 -12.71 7.55
CA TYR A 78 -4.65 -12.34 6.21
C TYR A 78 -5.93 -11.51 6.30
N LEU A 79 -5.95 -10.38 5.60
CA LEU A 79 -7.10 -9.48 5.54
C LEU A 79 -7.82 -9.61 4.19
N SER A 80 -9.13 -9.47 4.23
CA SER A 80 -10.02 -9.46 3.08
C SER A 80 -11.02 -8.31 3.18
N GLU A 81 -11.73 -8.03 2.09
CA GLU A 81 -12.89 -7.10 2.09
C GLU A 81 -13.81 -7.37 3.29
N GLY A 82 -14.25 -6.29 3.96
CA GLY A 82 -15.20 -6.37 5.07
C GLY A 82 -14.59 -6.81 6.40
N ASP A 83 -13.31 -7.21 6.43
CA ASP A 83 -12.59 -7.39 7.69
C ASP A 83 -12.52 -6.06 8.46
N THR A 84 -12.26 -6.19 9.75
CA THR A 84 -12.02 -5.06 10.65
C THR A 84 -10.69 -5.24 11.37
N VAL A 85 -9.86 -4.21 11.35
CA VAL A 85 -8.61 -4.13 12.12
C VAL A 85 -8.84 -3.27 13.35
N ARG A 86 -8.65 -3.84 14.54
CA ARG A 86 -8.81 -3.16 15.83
C ARG A 86 -7.46 -2.96 16.52
N PHE A 87 -7.20 -1.76 17.02
CA PHE A 87 -6.03 -1.43 17.83
C PHE A 87 -6.35 -0.27 18.78
N GLY A 88 -6.00 -0.41 20.06
CA GLY A 88 -6.42 0.56 21.07
C GLY A 88 -7.95 0.71 21.10
N GLN A 89 -8.44 1.94 20.92
CA GLN A 89 -9.86 2.26 20.78
C GLN A 89 -10.26 2.54 19.31
N SER A 90 -9.34 2.34 18.38
CA SER A 90 -9.53 2.64 16.96
C SER A 90 -9.93 1.38 16.18
N GLU A 91 -10.69 1.63 15.11
CA GLU A 91 -11.20 0.61 14.22
C GLU A 91 -11.01 1.04 12.76
N LEU A 92 -10.47 0.14 11.94
CA LEU A 92 -10.34 0.34 10.49
C LEU A 92 -11.10 -0.76 9.75
N GLN A 93 -12.05 -0.35 8.92
CA GLN A 93 -12.74 -1.23 7.98
C GLN A 93 -11.83 -1.47 6.77
N VAL A 94 -11.69 -2.73 6.38
CA VAL A 94 -10.87 -3.12 5.23
C VAL A 94 -11.71 -3.02 3.96
N LEU A 95 -11.22 -2.22 3.01
CA LEU A 95 -11.76 -2.06 1.67
C LEU A 95 -10.77 -2.64 0.67
N ALA A 96 -11.18 -3.58 -0.16
CA ALA A 96 -10.40 -4.12 -1.25
C ALA A 96 -10.35 -3.09 -2.38
N THR A 97 -9.14 -2.60 -2.66
CA THR A 97 -8.88 -1.62 -3.73
C THR A 97 -7.82 -2.15 -4.71
N PRO A 98 -8.06 -3.32 -5.35
CA PRO A 98 -7.11 -3.90 -6.30
C PRO A 98 -6.96 -3.03 -7.54
N GLY A 99 -5.88 -3.26 -8.29
CA GLY A 99 -5.68 -2.66 -9.61
C GLY A 99 -4.41 -1.81 -9.72
N HIS A 100 -3.97 -1.14 -8.65
CA HIS A 100 -2.58 -0.67 -8.58
C HIS A 100 -1.64 -1.86 -8.41
N SER A 101 -2.01 -2.77 -7.50
CA SER A 101 -1.38 -4.07 -7.30
C SER A 101 -2.44 -5.13 -7.02
N PRO A 102 -2.13 -6.43 -7.20
CA PRO A 102 -3.07 -7.49 -6.88
C PRO A 102 -3.34 -7.55 -5.38
N GLY A 103 -4.61 -7.42 -4.98
CA GLY A 103 -4.98 -7.51 -3.57
C GLY A 103 -4.62 -6.29 -2.71
N SER A 104 -4.35 -5.14 -3.33
CA SER A 104 -4.28 -3.83 -2.65
C SER A 104 -5.50 -3.61 -1.74
N LEU A 105 -5.25 -3.06 -0.55
CA LEU A 105 -6.28 -2.73 0.44
C LEU A 105 -6.18 -1.26 0.87
N SER A 106 -7.35 -0.65 1.07
CA SER A 106 -7.57 0.61 1.76
C SER A 106 -8.18 0.39 3.14
N PHE A 107 -8.00 1.35 4.04
CA PHE A 107 -8.44 1.24 5.44
C PHE A 107 -9.27 2.45 5.85
N TYR A 108 -10.56 2.24 6.07
CA TYR A 108 -11.51 3.31 6.39
C TYR A 108 -11.79 3.41 7.89
N ALA A 109 -11.51 4.59 8.46
CA ALA A 109 -11.80 4.97 9.83
C ALA A 109 -13.09 5.79 9.86
N SER A 110 -14.25 5.13 9.87
CA SER A 110 -15.54 5.81 9.76
C SER A 110 -15.84 6.79 10.90
N GLN A 111 -15.37 6.49 12.11
CA GLN A 111 -15.54 7.35 13.29
C GLN A 111 -14.69 8.62 13.22
N ASP A 112 -13.53 8.53 12.58
CA ASP A 112 -12.57 9.62 12.46
C ASP A 112 -12.69 10.37 11.11
N GLY A 113 -13.52 9.88 10.19
CA GLY A 113 -13.81 10.53 8.92
C GLY A 113 -12.66 10.51 7.91
N PHE A 114 -11.81 9.48 7.91
CA PHE A 114 -10.72 9.35 6.94
C PHE A 114 -10.56 7.93 6.38
N VAL A 115 -9.92 7.82 5.22
CA VAL A 115 -9.48 6.57 4.60
C VAL A 115 -7.99 6.62 4.26
N LEU A 116 -7.26 5.56 4.58
CA LEU A 116 -5.90 5.32 4.09
C LEU A 116 -6.03 4.57 2.77
N SER A 117 -5.85 5.23 1.63
CA SER A 117 -6.05 4.65 0.29
C SER A 117 -4.84 3.87 -0.23
N GLY A 118 -3.67 4.05 0.41
CA GLY A 118 -2.42 3.60 -0.18
C GLY A 118 -2.24 4.21 -1.56
N ASP A 119 -1.99 3.37 -2.55
CA ASP A 119 -1.75 3.81 -3.93
C ASP A 119 -2.98 3.60 -4.81
N ALA A 120 -4.19 3.57 -4.23
CA ALA A 120 -5.42 3.51 -5.02
C ALA A 120 -5.82 4.89 -5.56
N LEU A 121 -5.97 5.88 -4.67
CA LEU A 121 -6.50 7.21 -4.96
C LEU A 121 -5.60 8.28 -4.34
N PHE A 122 -5.27 9.30 -5.13
CA PHE A 122 -4.43 10.43 -4.78
C PHE A 122 -5.17 11.75 -5.05
N GLU A 123 -4.63 12.87 -4.57
CA GLU A 123 -5.08 14.21 -4.99
C GLU A 123 -4.95 14.35 -6.52
N GLY A 124 -6.09 14.51 -7.21
CA GLY A 124 -6.13 14.73 -8.66
C GLY A 124 -5.51 13.61 -9.51
N SER A 125 -5.30 12.42 -8.94
CA SER A 125 -4.65 11.30 -9.62
C SER A 125 -5.07 9.94 -9.05
N ILE A 126 -4.56 8.85 -9.64
CA ILE A 126 -4.79 7.47 -9.21
C ILE A 126 -3.48 6.68 -9.25
N GLY A 127 -3.48 5.50 -8.63
CA GLY A 127 -2.35 4.56 -8.70
C GLY A 127 -1.90 4.26 -10.11
N ARG A 128 -0.58 4.15 -10.28
CA ARG A 128 0.01 3.57 -11.48
C ARG A 128 -0.46 2.13 -11.66
N THR A 129 -0.75 1.72 -12.88
CA THR A 129 -1.14 0.33 -13.20
C THR A 129 -0.25 -0.31 -14.25
N ASP A 130 0.84 0.36 -14.62
CA ASP A 130 1.87 -0.16 -15.53
C ASP A 130 2.90 -1.04 -14.80
N LEU A 131 2.80 -1.13 -13.48
CA LEU A 131 3.59 -2.03 -12.62
C LEU A 131 2.99 -3.45 -12.58
N TRP A 132 3.74 -4.38 -12.01
CA TRP A 132 3.36 -5.79 -11.96
C TRP A 132 2.02 -6.04 -11.27
N GLY A 133 1.14 -6.77 -11.96
CA GLY A 133 -0.20 -7.08 -11.46
C GLY A 133 -1.15 -5.87 -11.41
N GLY A 134 -0.73 -4.73 -11.96
CA GLY A 134 -1.59 -3.57 -12.16
C GLY A 134 -2.61 -3.79 -13.28
N ASP A 135 -3.83 -3.26 -13.10
CA ASP A 135 -4.90 -3.22 -14.08
C ASP A 135 -5.77 -1.96 -13.89
N LEU A 136 -5.74 -1.08 -14.88
CA LEU A 136 -6.41 0.23 -14.83
C LEU A 136 -7.92 0.10 -14.63
N ARG A 137 -8.56 -0.83 -15.35
CA ARG A 137 -10.01 -1.02 -15.27
C ARG A 137 -10.43 -1.49 -13.89
N THR A 138 -9.69 -2.43 -13.32
CA THR A 138 -9.88 -2.94 -11.95
C THR A 138 -9.69 -1.80 -10.95
N LEU A 139 -8.64 -0.99 -11.11
CA LEU A 139 -8.36 0.14 -10.21
C LEU A 139 -9.51 1.15 -10.20
N ILE A 140 -9.92 1.64 -11.38
CA ILE A 140 -11.01 2.61 -11.50
C ILE A 140 -12.32 2.04 -10.93
N THR A 141 -12.60 0.76 -11.20
CA THR A 141 -13.80 0.10 -10.68
C THR A 141 -13.77 0.05 -9.16
N ALA A 142 -12.64 -0.35 -8.57
CA ALA A 142 -12.50 -0.42 -7.12
C ALA A 142 -12.58 0.97 -6.45
N ILE A 143 -11.97 2.00 -7.04
CA ILE A 143 -12.09 3.38 -6.54
C ILE A 143 -13.55 3.82 -6.55
N ARG A 144 -14.26 3.64 -7.68
CA ARG A 144 -15.65 4.07 -7.82
C ARG A 144 -16.61 3.32 -6.90
N GLU A 145 -16.43 2.02 -6.73
CA GLU A 145 -17.33 1.19 -5.92
C GLU A 145 -17.04 1.28 -4.42
N LYS A 146 -15.79 1.57 -4.02
CA LYS A 146 -15.35 1.49 -2.61
C LYS A 146 -15.01 2.83 -2.00
N LEU A 147 -14.27 3.68 -2.71
CA LEU A 147 -13.77 4.94 -2.15
C LEU A 147 -14.73 6.10 -2.43
N LEU A 148 -15.25 6.20 -3.66
CA LEU A 148 -16.19 7.28 -4.03
C LEU A 148 -17.61 7.09 -3.49
N THR A 149 -17.88 5.93 -2.88
CA THR A 149 -19.13 5.63 -2.15
C THR A 149 -19.09 6.05 -0.69
N LEU A 150 -17.91 6.40 -0.16
CA LEU A 150 -17.77 6.97 1.18
C LEU A 150 -18.36 8.39 1.24
N PRO A 151 -18.65 8.92 2.45
CA PRO A 151 -19.12 10.29 2.60
C PRO A 151 -18.15 11.30 1.95
N ASP A 152 -18.68 12.31 1.27
CA ASP A 152 -17.86 13.29 0.52
C ASP A 152 -16.83 14.01 1.42
N ALA A 153 -17.15 14.21 2.70
CA ALA A 153 -16.25 14.82 3.68
C ALA A 153 -15.11 13.90 4.15
N THR A 154 -15.07 12.63 3.72
CA THR A 154 -14.03 11.68 4.11
C THR A 154 -12.68 12.15 3.55
N VAL A 155 -11.72 12.36 4.45
CA VAL A 155 -10.35 12.72 4.08
C VAL A 155 -9.64 11.49 3.53
N VAL A 156 -8.98 11.63 2.39
CA VAL A 156 -8.18 10.57 1.76
C VAL A 156 -6.72 10.85 2.07
N TYR A 157 -6.08 9.94 2.79
CA TYR A 157 -4.63 9.90 2.99
C TYR A 157 -4.04 8.82 2.08
N SER A 158 -3.44 9.25 0.98
CA SER A 158 -2.72 8.39 0.04
C SER A 158 -1.37 7.93 0.60
N GLY A 159 -0.76 6.96 -0.08
CA GLY A 159 0.60 6.50 0.22
C GLY A 159 1.65 7.59 0.02
N HIS A 160 1.40 8.48 -0.93
CA HIS A 160 2.31 9.57 -1.33
C HIS A 160 1.52 10.85 -1.63
N GLY A 161 2.17 12.00 -1.47
CA GLY A 161 1.58 13.29 -1.79
C GLY A 161 0.64 13.86 -0.71
N PRO A 162 -0.06 14.97 -1.02
CA PRO A 162 -0.95 15.64 -0.08
C PRO A 162 -2.27 14.88 0.12
N ALA A 163 -2.96 15.20 1.22
CA ALA A 163 -4.30 14.69 1.48
C ALA A 163 -5.35 15.41 0.61
N THR A 164 -6.42 14.70 0.28
CA THR A 164 -7.60 15.22 -0.45
C THR A 164 -8.89 14.77 0.25
N THR A 165 -10.06 14.95 -0.37
CA THR A 165 -11.33 14.41 0.12
C THR A 165 -12.04 13.62 -0.96
N VAL A 166 -12.89 12.67 -0.54
CA VAL A 166 -13.72 11.89 -1.47
C VAL A 166 -14.57 12.79 -2.35
N GLY A 167 -15.13 13.87 -1.79
CA GLY A 167 -15.93 14.84 -2.55
C GLY A 167 -15.14 15.57 -3.63
N ILE A 168 -13.90 16.00 -3.34
CA ILE A 168 -13.03 16.63 -4.34
C ILE A 168 -12.72 15.62 -5.46
N GLU A 169 -12.24 14.43 -5.10
CA GLU A 169 -11.83 13.44 -6.11
C GLU A 169 -13.00 12.92 -6.96
N LYS A 170 -14.20 12.87 -6.40
CA LYS A 170 -15.41 12.47 -7.14
C LYS A 170 -15.81 13.48 -8.22
N ASN A 171 -15.52 14.76 -8.02
CA ASN A 171 -15.98 15.84 -8.89
C ASN A 171 -14.88 16.36 -9.82
N GLU A 172 -13.62 16.28 -9.40
CA GLU A 172 -12.51 16.99 -10.04
C GLU A 172 -11.38 16.08 -10.54
N ASN A 173 -11.32 14.81 -10.12
CA ASN A 173 -10.23 13.93 -10.52
C ASN A 173 -10.34 13.58 -12.02
N PRO A 174 -9.34 13.95 -12.86
CA PRO A 174 -9.42 13.78 -14.31
C PRO A 174 -9.30 12.31 -14.78
N TYR A 175 -9.03 11.39 -13.86
CA TYR A 175 -8.90 9.95 -14.14
C TYR A 175 -10.15 9.14 -13.79
N LEU A 176 -11.19 9.75 -13.18
CA LEU A 176 -12.35 9.06 -12.59
C LEU A 176 -13.70 9.40 -13.21
#